data_AF-A0A812GNV7-F1
#
_entry.id   AF-A0A812GNV7-F1
#
_cell.length_a   1.000
_cell.length_b   1.000
_cell.length_c   1.000
_cell.angle_alpha   90.00
_cell.angle_beta   90.00
_cell.angle_gamma   90.00
#
_symmetry.space_group_name_H-M   'P 1'
#
loop_
_entity.id
_entity.type
_entity.pdbx_description
1 polymer ?
#
loop_
_entity_poly.entity_id
_entity_poly.type
_entity_poly.pdbx_seq_one_letter_code
_entity_poly.pdbx_strand_id
1 'polypeptide(L)' 'MLELIFILVFTATLLVTGITMVTVFAATGIALVVMFLLGMVGAVLKLLPWLIVIALGIWFLKTSSLSLVISNGL' A
#
# COMPACT_ATOMS: atom_id res chain seq x y z
N MET A 1 -10.65 -2.22 1.07
CA MET A 1 -11.87 -1.46 0.67
C MET A 1 -11.79 -0.97 -0.77
N LEU A 2 -10.61 -0.58 -1.24
CA LEU A 2 -10.37 -0.22 -2.65
C LEU A 2 -10.51 -1.45 -3.58
N GLU A 3 -10.13 -2.64 -3.13
CA GLU A 3 -10.15 -3.86 -3.98
C GLU A 3 -11.56 -4.21 -4.50
N LEU A 4 -12.58 -4.13 -3.64
CA LEU A 4 -13.96 -4.46 -4.02
C LEU A 4 -14.54 -3.43 -5.00
N ILE A 5 -14.21 -2.14 -4.82
CA ILE A 5 -14.66 -1.06 -5.71
C ILE A 5 -14.06 -1.22 -7.11
N PHE A 6 -12.79 -1.62 -7.22
CA PHE A 6 -12.17 -1.88 -8.51
C PHE A 6 -12.85 -3.05 -9.24
N ILE A 7 -13.10 -4.17 -8.57
CA ILE A 7 -13.80 -5.32 -9.18
C ILE A 7 -15.20 -4.91 -9.67
N LEU A 8 -15.93 -4.12 -8.89
CA LEU A 8 -17.27 -3.65 -9.25
C LEU A 8 -17.25 -2.72 -10.47
N VAL A 9 -16.40 -1.69 -10.45
CA VAL A 9 -16.27 -0.72 -11.55
C VAL A 9 -15.71 -1.38 -12.81
N PHE A 10 -14.74 -2.28 -12.67
CA PHE A 10 -14.14 -3.01 -13.77
C PHE A 10 -15.15 -3.95 -14.45
N THR A 11 -15.89 -4.73 -13.65
CA THR A 11 -16.94 -5.63 -14.16
C THR A 11 -18.08 -4.83 -14.81
N ALA A 12 -18.49 -3.71 -14.22
CA ALA A 12 -19.48 -2.82 -14.82
C ALA A 12 -18.99 -2.23 -16.16
N THR A 13 -17.72 -1.85 -16.25
CA THR A 13 -17.13 -1.32 -17.49
C THR A 13 -17.09 -2.37 -18.59
N LEU A 14 -16.76 -3.63 -18.25
CA LEU A 14 -16.80 -4.77 -19.17
C LEU A 14 -18.22 -5.08 -19.67
N LEU A 15 -19.22 -4.99 -18.79
CA LEU A 15 -20.63 -5.13 -19.17
C LEU A 15 -21.09 -4.00 -20.10
N VAL A 16 -20.64 -2.76 -19.87
CA VAL A 16 -20.97 -1.60 -20.70
C VAL A 16 -20.28 -1.66 -22.08
N THR A 17 -19.09 -2.25 -22.19
CA THR A 17 -18.36 -2.38 -23.46
C THR A 17 -18.94 -3.43 -24.40
N GLY A 18 -19.96 -4.20 -23.97
CA GLY A 18 -20.68 -5.13 -24.85
C GLY A 18 -19.85 -6.33 -25.31
N ILE A 19 -18.80 -6.69 -24.55
CA ILE A 19 -17.91 -7.81 -24.89
C ILE A 19 -18.59 -9.14 -24.53
N THR A 20 -18.26 -10.20 -25.27
CA THR A 20 -18.82 -11.54 -25.04
C THR A 20 -18.62 -12.02 -23.59
N MET A 21 -19.53 -12.85 -23.06
CA MET A 21 -19.43 -13.36 -21.68
C MET A 21 -18.09 -14.06 -21.40
N VAL A 22 -17.51 -14.74 -22.39
CA VAL A 22 -16.21 -15.42 -22.29
C VAL A 22 -15.07 -14.44 -22.00
N THR A 23 -15.03 -13.32 -22.72
CA THR A 23 -14.01 -12.28 -22.52
C THR A 23 -14.18 -11.56 -21.18
N VAL A 24 -15.40 -11.45 -20.67
CA VAL A 24 -15.64 -10.90 -19.32
C VAL A 24 -15.02 -11.80 -18.27
N PHE A 25 -15.26 -13.11 -18.31
CA PHE A 25 -14.64 -14.05 -17.37
C PHE A 25 -13.11 -14.07 -17.45
N ALA A 26 -12.55 -14.06 -18.66
CA ALA A 26 -11.10 -14.01 -18.85
C ALA A 26 -10.50 -12.71 -18.29
N ALA A 27 -11.12 -11.56 -18.58
CA ALA A 27 -10.68 -10.27 -18.09
C ALA A 27 -10.80 -10.14 -16.56
N THR A 28 -11.90 -10.63 -15.97
CA THR A 28 -12.07 -10.66 -14.51
C THR A 28 -10.99 -11.52 -13.84
N GLY A 29 -10.64 -12.67 -14.43
CA GLY A 29 -9.55 -13.52 -13.93
C GLY A 29 -8.20 -12.79 -13.92
N ILE A 30 -7.86 -12.11 -15.01
CA ILE A 30 -6.63 -11.31 -15.11
C ILE A 30 -6.66 -10.15 -14.12
N ALA A 31 -7.81 -9.48 -13.97
CA ALA A 31 -7.99 -8.37 -13.07
C ALA A 31 -7.75 -8.76 -11.60
N LEU A 32 -8.15 -9.97 -11.18
CA LEU A 32 -7.85 -10.47 -9.83
C LEU A 32 -6.34 -10.61 -9.58
N VAL A 33 -5.59 -11.11 -10.57
CA VAL A 33 -4.13 -11.26 -10.47
C VAL A 33 -3.46 -9.89 -10.38
N VAL A 34 -3.85 -8.96 -11.26
CA VAL A 34 -3.32 -7.59 -11.28
C VAL A 34 -3.64 -6.88 -9.96
N MET A 35 -4.88 -7.00 -9.47
CA MET A 35 -5.30 -6.44 -8.18
C MET A 35 -4.50 -7.00 -7.01
N PHE A 36 -4.26 -8.30 -6.99
CA PHE A 36 -3.51 -8.93 -5.91
C PHE A 36 -2.08 -8.37 -5.86
N LEU A 37 -1.42 -8.27 -7.02
CA LEU A 37 -0.07 -7.72 -7.13
C LEU A 37 -0.02 -6.23 -6.76
N LEU A 38 -0.93 -5.41 -7.31
CA LEU A 38 -0.97 -3.98 -6.99
C LEU A 38 -1.36 -3.72 -5.53
N GLY A 39 -2.22 -4.55 -4.94
CA GLY A 39 -2.59 -4.46 -3.53
C GLY A 39 -1.40 -4.68 -2.61
N MET A 40 -0.57 -5.69 -2.90
CA MET A 40 0.67 -5.95 -2.16
C MET A 40 1.66 -4.79 -2.29
N VAL A 41 1.85 -4.26 -3.51
CA VAL A 41 2.73 -3.10 -3.72
C VAL A 41 2.20 -1.87 -2.98
N GLY A 42 0.89 -1.61 -3.03
CA GLY A 42 0.24 -0.52 -2.31
C GLY A 42 0.41 -0.64 -0.79
N ALA A 43 0.36 -1.85 -0.24
CA ALA A 43 0.61 -2.10 1.17
C ALA A 43 2.07 -1.79 1.56
N VAL A 44 3.05 -2.18 0.74
CA VAL A 44 4.47 -1.90 0.97
C VAL A 44 4.76 -0.39 0.89
N LEU A 45 4.23 0.29 -0.13
CA LEU A 45 4.41 1.74 -0.29
C LEU A 45 3.80 2.52 0.88
N LYS A 46 2.73 2.03 1.49
CA LYS A 46 2.11 2.65 2.67
C LYS A 46 2.91 2.42 3.95
N LEU A 47 3.67 1.33 4.02
CA LEU A 47 4.53 1.00 5.17
C LEU A 47 5.81 1.85 5.20
N LEU A 48 6.36 2.21 4.03
CA LEU A 48 7.61 2.97 3.90
C LEU A 48 7.61 4.31 4.68
N PRO A 49 6.60 5.18 4.56
CA PRO A 49 6.52 6.42 5.32
C PRO A 49 6.49 6.19 6.83
N TRP A 50 5.79 5.14 7.28
CA TRP A 50 5.69 4.80 8.70
C TRP A 50 7.03 4.34 9.27
N LEU A 51 7.81 3.59 8.50
CA LEU A 51 9.15 3.16 8.88
C LEU A 51 10.09 4.36 9.09
N ILE A 52 10.01 5.35 8.19
CA ILE A 52 10.79 6.59 8.27
C ILE A 52 10.42 7.39 9.52
N VAL A 53 9.12 7.52 9.82
CA VAL A 53 8.64 8.24 11.01
C VAL A 53 9.14 7.58 12.30
N ILE A 54 9.11 6.25 12.39
CA ILE A 54 9.63 5.51 13.55
C ILE A 54 11.14 5.71 13.70
N ALA A 55 11.89 5.60 12.60
CA ALA A 55 13.33 5.79 12.60
C ALA A 55 13.72 7.20 13.08
N LEU A 56 13.00 8.23 12.61
CA LEU A 56 13.18 9.61 13.08
C LEU A 56 12.85 9.75 14.57
N GLY A 57 11.74 9.15 15.05
CA GLY A 57 11.37 9.18 16.46
C GLY A 57 12.44 8.59 17.39
N ILE A 58 13.02 7.43 17.02
CA ILE A 58 14.10 6.80 17.80
C ILE A 58 15.38 7.65 17.75
N TRP A 59 15.68 8.26 16.60
CA TRP A 59 16.84 9.13 16.45
C TRP A 59 16.74 10.37 17.35
N PHE A 60 15.56 10.98 17.45
CA PHE A 60 15.31 12.10 18.37
C PHE A 60 15.49 11.72 19.86
N LEU A 61 15.09 10.52 20.26
CA LEU A 61 15.32 10.03 21.64
C LEU A 61 16.80 9.73 21.90
N LYS A 62 17.49 9.12 20.94
CA LYS A 62 18.92 8.80 21.05
C LYS A 62 19.79 10.07 21.13
N THR A 63 19.49 11.09 20.33
CA THR A 63 20.25 12.35 20.38
C THR A 63 19.97 13.14 21.67
N SER A 64 18.75 13.08 22.20
CA SER A 64 18.40 13.77 23.46
C SER A 64 19.04 13.11 24.68
N SER A 65 19.07 11.77 24.71
CA SER A 65 19.76 11.01 25.77
C SER A 65 21.27 11.21 25.73
N LEU A 66 21.89 11.21 24.54
CA LEU A 66 23.33 11.44 24.40
C LEU A 66 23.73 12.89 24.76
N SER A 67 22.89 13.88 24.41
CA SER A 67 23.11 15.28 24.77
C SER A 67 23.05 15.52 26.29
N LEU A 68 22.12 14.86 26.99
CA LEU A 68 22.05 14.94 28.45
C LEU A 68 23.26 14.28 29.13
N VAL A 69 23.80 13.17 28.61
CA VAL A 69 25.00 12.53 29.18
C VAL A 69 26.23 13.43 29.03
N ILE A 70 26.43 14.05 27.86
CA ILE A 70 27.57 14.95 27.62
C ILE A 70 27.45 16.25 28.44
N SER A 71 26.22 16.73 28.67
CA SER A 71 25.96 17.92 29.50
C SER A 71 26.14 17.69 31.01
N ASN A 72 26.04 16.45 31.50
CA ASN A 72 26.15 16.12 32.93
C ASN A 72 27.57 15.69 33.37
N GLY A 73 28.56 15.67 32.47
CA GLY A 73 29.98 15.60 32.85
C GLY A 73 30.38 14.39 33.71
N LEU A 74 29.84 13.20 33.40
CA LEU A 74 30.33 11.90 33.86
C LEU A 74 31.10 11.20 32.74
#